data_AF-A0A6M1ZBG0-F1
#
_entry.id   AF-A0A6M1ZBG0-F1
#
_cell.length_a   1.000
_cell.length_b   1.000
_cell.length_c   1.000
_cell.angle_alpha   90.00
_cell.angle_beta   90.00
_cell.angle_gamma   90.00
#
_symmetry.space_group_name_H-M   'P 1'
#
loop_
_entity.id
_entity.type
_entity.pdbx_description
1 polymer ?
#
loop_
_entity_poly.entity_id
_entity_poly.type
_entity_poly.pdbx_seq_one_letter_code
_entity_poly.pdbx_strand_id
1 'polypeptide(L)'
;MSRLKQLWKAYGPNPLDLLLRRAEKKGDKRFLIFWNRGLGDIALGLYAITGRIREKIPTAEITFLTRENLKDGFTLLGKCDVIVQPGLKRGERFDAKACGVDLTNFDVIIENPDPTHWVSWQLGKLTPELHWQAEWDSLWQHYDLDPNCRYVGTHVQTETNYASWRDWPEARWKELFQRLESQKDLKILLFGFGEKPHFDLPNVVDLRGKTPLFDLLSII
;
A
#
# COMPACT_ATOMS: atom_id res chain seq x y z
N MET A 1 -0.52 7.00 26.87
CA MET A 1 0.87 7.47 26.66
C MET A 1 1.15 8.61 27.64
N SER A 2 2.35 8.68 28.23
CA SER A 2 2.74 9.81 29.10
C SER A 2 2.80 11.12 28.31
N ARG A 3 2.39 12.25 28.94
CA ARG A 3 2.48 13.60 28.35
C ARG A 3 3.87 13.94 27.84
N LEU A 4 4.91 13.41 28.50
CA LEU A 4 6.31 13.58 28.09
C LEU A 4 6.59 12.96 26.71
N LYS A 5 6.03 11.78 26.43
CA LYS A 5 6.16 11.12 25.11
C LYS A 5 5.42 11.89 24.01
N GLN A 6 4.29 12.52 24.34
CA GLN A 6 3.55 13.35 23.37
C GLN A 6 4.33 14.62 23.03
N LEU A 7 4.90 15.31 24.01
CA LEU A 7 5.74 16.48 23.79
C LEU A 7 6.99 16.14 22.98
N TRP A 8 7.64 15.02 23.28
CA TRP A 8 8.81 14.58 22.52
C TRP A 8 8.46 14.19 21.08
N LYS A 9 7.28 13.61 20.84
CA LYS A 9 6.77 13.35 19.48
C LYS A 9 6.49 14.64 18.70
N ALA A 10 6.09 15.72 19.37
CA ALA A 10 5.76 16.99 18.73
C ALA A 10 6.99 17.86 18.43
N TYR A 11 7.97 17.90 19.35
CA TYR A 11 9.08 18.86 19.29
C TYR A 11 10.47 18.21 19.30
N GLY A 12 10.55 16.90 19.53
CA GLY A 12 11.80 16.16 19.49
C GLY A 12 12.35 16.01 18.07
N PRO A 13 13.64 15.67 17.95
CA PRO A 13 14.24 15.37 16.65
C PRO A 13 13.53 14.19 15.99
N ASN A 14 13.37 14.28 14.67
CA ASN A 14 12.73 13.23 13.88
C ASN A 14 13.46 11.88 14.07
N PRO A 15 12.76 10.80 14.47
CA PRO A 15 13.41 9.51 14.73
C PRO A 15 14.13 8.91 13.51
N LEU A 16 13.56 9.08 12.31
CA LEU A 16 14.18 8.60 11.08
C LEU A 16 15.48 9.34 10.80
N ASP A 17 15.48 10.68 10.91
CA ASP A 17 16.70 11.47 10.69
C ASP A 17 17.80 11.13 11.70
N LEU A 18 17.46 10.85 12.97
CA LEU A 18 18.44 10.40 13.96
C LEU A 18 19.04 9.03 13.62
N LEU A 19 18.21 8.09 13.17
CA LEU A 19 18.63 6.77 12.74
C LEU A 19 19.56 6.88 11.53
N LEU A 20 19.21 7.70 10.53
CA LEU A 20 20.00 7.88 9.33
C LEU A 20 21.34 8.57 9.58
N ARG A 21 21.38 9.59 10.45
CA ARG A 21 22.65 10.20 10.87
C ARG A 21 23.60 9.22 11.55
N ARG A 22 23.08 8.22 12.27
CA ARG A 22 23.91 7.18 12.90
C ARG A 22 24.40 6.17 11.86
N ALA A 23 23.52 5.73 10.97
CA ALA A 23 23.84 4.82 9.89
C ALA A 23 24.93 5.42 8.97
N GLU A 24 24.75 6.67 8.54
CA GLU A 24 25.71 7.42 7.72
C GLU A 24 27.10 7.48 8.38
N LYS A 25 27.17 7.80 9.68
CA LYS A 25 28.44 7.85 10.43
C LYS A 25 29.16 6.49 10.52
N LYS A 26 28.41 5.39 10.50
CA LYS A 26 28.96 4.03 10.57
C LYS A 26 29.28 3.45 9.19
N GLY A 27 28.84 4.10 8.12
CA GLY A 27 28.89 3.54 6.76
C GLY A 27 27.88 2.43 6.53
N ASP A 28 26.83 2.34 7.37
CA ASP A 28 25.76 1.36 7.25
C ASP A 28 24.95 1.64 5.98
N LYS A 29 24.68 0.61 5.17
CA LYS A 29 24.00 0.79 3.87
C LYS A 29 22.89 -0.22 3.59
N ARG A 30 22.83 -1.34 4.33
CA ARG A 30 21.83 -2.41 4.13
C ARG A 30 20.70 -2.26 5.13
N PHE A 31 19.52 -1.89 4.64
CA PHE A 31 18.33 -1.62 5.46
C PHE A 31 17.31 -2.73 5.31
N LEU A 32 16.87 -3.30 6.43
CA LEU A 32 15.67 -4.13 6.50
C LEU A 32 14.52 -3.32 7.11
N ILE A 33 13.40 -3.21 6.41
CA ILE A 33 12.21 -2.50 6.88
C ILE A 33 11.05 -3.49 6.99
N PHE A 34 10.52 -3.68 8.19
CA PHE A 34 9.34 -4.52 8.38
C PHE A 34 8.05 -3.73 8.12
N TRP A 35 7.18 -4.28 7.27
CA TRP A 35 5.86 -3.70 7.03
C TRP A 35 4.78 -4.74 6.78
N ASN A 36 3.71 -4.68 7.56
CA ASN A 36 2.61 -5.64 7.46
C ASN A 36 1.25 -4.97 7.82
N ARG A 37 1.07 -3.72 7.40
CA ARG A 37 -0.18 -2.96 7.61
C ARG A 37 -0.94 -2.79 6.30
N GLY A 38 -1.18 -1.55 5.85
CA GLY A 38 -1.98 -1.25 4.67
C GLY A 38 -1.14 -1.16 3.40
N LEU A 39 -1.78 -1.46 2.27
CA LEU A 39 -1.24 -1.23 0.93
C LEU A 39 -1.03 0.27 0.67
N GLY A 40 -2.00 1.11 1.04
CA GLY A 40 -1.93 2.56 0.83
C GLY A 40 -0.73 3.24 1.51
N ASP A 41 -0.26 2.68 2.63
CA ASP A 41 0.93 3.20 3.32
C ASP A 41 2.22 3.02 2.51
N ILE A 42 2.24 2.07 1.56
CA ILE A 42 3.40 1.86 0.68
C ILE A 42 3.68 3.11 -0.14
N ALA A 43 2.66 3.61 -0.85
CA ALA A 43 2.77 4.84 -1.63
C ALA A 43 2.84 6.09 -0.73
N LEU A 44 2.01 6.17 0.31
CA LEU A 44 1.84 7.41 1.09
C LEU A 44 2.87 7.62 2.20
N GLY A 45 3.61 6.59 2.60
CA GLY A 45 4.49 6.64 3.76
C GLY A 45 5.85 6.02 3.49
N LEU A 46 5.85 4.77 3.03
CA LEU A 46 7.09 4.03 2.82
C LEU A 46 7.87 4.58 1.64
N TYR A 47 7.21 5.06 0.58
CA TYR A 47 7.85 5.81 -0.50
C TYR A 47 8.72 6.96 0.05
N ALA A 48 8.16 7.83 0.88
CA ALA A 48 8.92 8.93 1.48
C ALA A 48 10.03 8.47 2.42
N ILE A 49 9.82 7.38 3.17
CA ILE A 49 10.88 6.78 3.99
C ILE A 49 12.04 6.32 3.10
N THR A 50 11.77 5.59 2.02
CA THR A 50 12.82 5.13 1.09
C THR A 50 13.54 6.30 0.41
N GLY A 51 12.80 7.32 -0.02
CA GLY A 51 13.37 8.53 -0.59
C GLY A 51 14.29 9.25 0.40
N ARG A 52 13.86 9.40 1.66
CA ARG A 52 14.66 10.02 2.71
C ARG A 52 15.91 9.22 3.08
N ILE A 53 15.82 7.88 3.08
CA ILE A 53 16.98 7.01 3.28
C ILE A 53 18.00 7.25 2.16
N ARG A 54 17.58 7.21 0.89
CA ARG A 54 18.47 7.41 -0.26
C ARG A 54 19.00 8.84 -0.39
N GLU A 55 18.26 9.84 0.07
CA GLU A 55 18.74 11.22 0.14
C GLU A 55 19.95 11.34 1.09
N LYS A 56 19.93 10.60 2.22
CA LYS A 56 21.02 10.62 3.21
C LYS A 56 22.12 9.63 2.88
N ILE A 57 21.78 8.48 2.32
CA ILE A 57 22.71 7.39 2.02
C ILE A 57 22.40 6.94 0.58
N PRO A 58 23.01 7.59 -0.44
CA PRO A 58 22.68 7.33 -1.85
C PRO A 58 22.90 5.89 -2.31
N THR A 59 23.80 5.17 -1.65
CA THR A 59 24.13 3.77 -1.92
C THR A 59 23.32 2.78 -1.08
N ALA A 60 22.27 3.24 -0.39
CA ALA A 60 21.45 2.39 0.47
C ALA A 60 20.74 1.29 -0.33
N GLU A 61 20.93 0.06 0.13
CA GLU A 61 20.22 -1.14 -0.30
C GLU A 61 19.03 -1.32 0.67
N ILE A 62 17.80 -1.31 0.15
CA ILE A 62 16.58 -1.34 0.99
C ILE A 62 15.81 -2.61 0.68
N THR A 63 15.58 -3.41 1.71
CA THR A 63 14.79 -4.63 1.66
C THR A 63 13.57 -4.50 2.57
N PHE A 64 12.39 -4.84 2.06
CA PHE A 64 11.17 -4.93 2.85
C PHE A 64 10.88 -6.36 3.28
N LEU A 65 10.55 -6.57 4.55
CA LEU A 65 9.95 -7.81 5.03
C LEU A 65 8.45 -7.61 5.18
N THR A 66 7.66 -8.40 4.46
CA THR A 66 6.19 -8.21 4.39
C THR A 66 5.42 -9.52 4.24
N ARG A 67 4.09 -9.42 4.14
CA ARG A 67 3.18 -10.54 3.84
C ARG A 67 2.91 -10.65 2.33
N GLU A 68 2.52 -11.84 1.88
CA GLU A 68 2.38 -12.19 0.46
C GLU A 68 1.59 -11.16 -0.36
N ASN A 69 0.39 -10.78 0.08
CA ASN A 69 -0.48 -9.89 -0.69
C ASN A 69 -0.03 -8.42 -0.73
N LEU A 70 1.06 -8.04 -0.06
CA LEU A 70 1.65 -6.71 -0.18
C LEU A 70 2.89 -6.70 -1.09
N LYS A 71 3.41 -7.87 -1.47
CA LYS A 71 4.63 -8.01 -2.26
C LYS A 71 4.61 -7.13 -3.51
N ASP A 72 3.56 -7.25 -4.30
CA ASP A 72 3.39 -6.52 -5.56
C ASP A 72 3.40 -5.00 -5.34
N GLY A 73 2.83 -4.53 -4.23
CA GLY A 73 2.84 -3.11 -3.88
C GLY A 73 4.25 -2.58 -3.65
N PHE A 74 5.17 -3.39 -3.09
CA PHE A 74 6.55 -2.99 -2.90
C PHE A 74 7.37 -2.99 -4.19
N THR A 75 7.04 -3.84 -5.16
CA THR A 75 7.65 -3.80 -6.50
C THR A 75 7.43 -2.44 -7.17
N LEU A 76 6.31 -1.77 -6.89
CA LEU A 76 6.03 -0.41 -7.37
C LEU A 76 6.97 0.67 -6.79
N LEU A 77 7.70 0.41 -5.71
CA LEU A 77 8.71 1.35 -5.18
C LEU A 77 10.03 1.33 -5.96
N GLY A 78 10.16 0.45 -6.97
CA GLY A 78 11.36 0.33 -7.79
C GLY A 78 12.48 -0.43 -7.09
N LYS A 79 13.64 0.20 -6.89
CA LYS A 79 14.93 -0.41 -6.46
C LYS A 79 14.94 -0.94 -5.00
N CYS A 80 13.92 -1.68 -4.60
CA CYS A 80 13.76 -2.27 -3.28
C CYS A 80 13.60 -3.78 -3.43
N ASP A 81 14.30 -4.53 -2.59
CA ASP A 81 14.10 -5.97 -2.50
C ASP A 81 12.92 -6.28 -1.57
N VAL A 82 12.29 -7.42 -1.77
CA VAL A 82 11.14 -7.85 -0.97
C VAL A 82 11.34 -9.28 -0.50
N ILE A 83 11.31 -9.47 0.81
CA ILE A 83 11.23 -10.77 1.45
C ILE A 83 9.80 -10.96 1.93
N VAL A 84 9.16 -12.03 1.48
CA VAL A 84 7.84 -12.43 1.96
C VAL A 84 8.00 -13.40 3.11
N GLN A 85 7.32 -13.13 4.23
CA GLN A 85 7.18 -14.06 5.34
C GLN A 85 5.87 -14.85 5.20
N PRO A 86 5.94 -16.16 4.93
CA PRO A 86 4.74 -16.99 4.82
C PRO A 86 3.92 -17.00 6.11
N GLY A 87 2.59 -16.93 5.97
CA GLY A 87 1.65 -16.99 7.09
C GLY A 87 1.54 -15.72 7.94
N LEU A 88 2.32 -14.67 7.63
CA LEU A 88 2.28 -13.39 8.36
C LEU A 88 0.93 -12.69 8.18
N LYS A 89 0.23 -12.38 9.29
CA LYS A 89 -1.09 -11.75 9.26
C LYS A 89 -1.02 -10.27 9.58
N ARG A 90 -1.90 -9.46 8.97
CA ARG A 90 -1.95 -8.00 9.17
C ARG A 90 -1.90 -7.61 10.66
N GLY A 91 -0.99 -6.69 10.98
CA GLY A 91 -0.85 -6.13 12.32
C GLY A 91 -0.04 -6.98 13.32
N GLU A 92 0.38 -8.19 12.93
CA GLU A 92 1.37 -8.94 13.69
C GLU A 92 2.69 -8.16 13.78
N ARG A 93 3.34 -8.27 14.93
CA ARG A 93 4.61 -7.59 15.21
C ARG A 93 5.76 -8.33 14.54
N PHE A 94 6.82 -7.59 14.25
CA PHE A 94 8.08 -8.19 13.87
C PHE A 94 8.58 -9.13 14.98
N ASP A 95 9.03 -10.31 14.57
CA ASP A 95 9.66 -11.30 15.44
C ASP A 95 10.94 -11.79 14.77
N ALA A 96 12.08 -11.37 15.31
CA ALA A 96 13.41 -11.73 14.81
C ALA A 96 13.69 -13.24 14.83
N LYS A 97 13.05 -14.01 15.71
CA LYS A 97 13.23 -15.46 15.81
C LYS A 97 12.37 -16.21 14.80
N ALA A 98 11.19 -15.68 14.51
CA ALA A 98 10.25 -16.27 13.56
C ALA A 98 10.45 -15.77 12.13
N CYS A 99 11.15 -14.65 11.93
CA CYS A 99 11.57 -14.23 10.60
C CYS A 99 12.64 -15.21 10.13
N GLY A 100 12.33 -16.05 9.14
CA GLY A 100 13.27 -16.99 8.53
C GLY A 100 14.36 -16.29 7.70
N VAL A 101 14.80 -15.11 8.13
CA VAL A 101 15.72 -14.21 7.47
C VAL A 101 16.95 -14.09 8.34
N ASP A 102 18.13 -14.26 7.75
CA ASP A 102 19.39 -14.00 8.43
C ASP A 102 19.60 -12.48 8.57
N LEU A 103 19.32 -11.98 9.78
CA LEU A 103 19.40 -10.58 10.13
C LEU A 103 20.83 -10.02 10.09
N THR A 104 21.86 -10.87 10.08
CA THR A 104 23.26 -10.42 10.00
C THR A 104 23.63 -9.83 8.63
N ASN A 105 22.77 -10.05 7.62
CA ASN A 105 22.90 -9.44 6.31
C ASN A 105 22.48 -7.96 6.26
N PHE A 106 21.97 -7.41 7.37
CA PHE A 106 21.48 -6.04 7.43
C PHE A 106 22.23 -5.24 8.49
N ASP A 107 22.56 -4.00 8.14
CA ASP A 107 23.24 -3.07 9.05
C ASP A 107 22.22 -2.35 9.94
N VAL A 108 21.04 -2.06 9.37
CA VAL A 108 19.96 -1.34 10.05
C VAL A 108 18.64 -2.07 9.89
N ILE A 109 18.00 -2.36 11.02
CA ILE A 109 16.68 -3.01 11.06
C ILE A 109 15.65 -2.02 11.60
N ILE A 110 14.63 -1.73 10.80
CA ILE A 110 13.51 -0.86 11.12
C ILE A 110 12.26 -1.72 11.33
N GLU A 111 12.04 -2.13 12.57
CA GLU A 111 11.00 -3.10 12.95
C GLU A 111 9.58 -2.51 12.95
N ASN A 112 9.44 -1.23 13.26
CA ASN A 112 8.14 -0.57 13.39
C ASN A 112 8.20 0.88 12.91
N PRO A 113 8.33 1.11 11.59
CA PRO A 113 8.33 2.46 11.05
C PRO A 113 6.99 3.16 11.35
N ASP A 114 7.02 4.44 11.74
CA ASP A 114 5.82 5.26 11.94
C ASP A 114 5.71 6.31 10.82
N PRO A 115 5.20 5.96 9.63
CA PRO A 115 5.18 6.88 8.49
C PRO A 115 4.30 8.11 8.75
N THR A 116 3.27 8.00 9.58
CA THR A 116 2.42 9.14 9.96
C THR A 116 3.22 10.22 10.69
N HIS A 117 4.24 9.83 11.45
CA HIS A 117 5.07 10.76 12.21
C HIS A 117 6.41 11.08 11.54
N TRP A 118 7.14 10.06 11.08
CA TRP A 118 8.52 10.19 10.60
C TRP A 118 8.62 10.96 9.30
N VAL A 119 7.56 10.91 8.48
CA VAL A 119 7.50 11.59 7.19
C VAL A 119 6.26 12.48 7.07
N SER A 120 5.75 12.99 8.20
CA SER A 120 4.62 13.93 8.22
C SER A 120 4.89 15.20 7.40
N TRP A 121 6.15 15.59 7.27
CA TRP A 121 6.59 16.74 6.47
C TRP A 121 6.28 16.60 4.98
N GLN A 122 6.04 15.38 4.49
CA GLN A 122 5.79 15.11 3.07
C GLN A 122 4.39 15.57 2.63
N LEU A 123 3.44 15.70 3.56
CA LEU A 123 2.03 15.92 3.25
C LEU A 123 1.86 17.23 2.48
N GLY A 124 1.28 17.15 1.29
CA GLY A 124 1.10 18.28 0.38
C GLY A 124 2.38 18.79 -0.31
N LYS A 125 3.51 18.10 -0.14
CA LYS A 125 4.82 18.49 -0.71
C LYS A 125 5.44 17.41 -1.60
N LEU A 126 5.16 16.15 -1.32
CA LEU A 126 5.68 15.02 -2.07
C LEU A 126 4.53 14.28 -2.73
N THR A 127 4.65 14.07 -4.03
CA THR A 127 3.79 13.17 -4.81
C THR A 127 4.55 11.88 -5.03
N PRO A 128 4.05 10.71 -4.59
CA PRO A 128 4.71 9.44 -4.85
C PRO A 128 4.76 9.13 -6.34
N GLU A 129 5.93 8.76 -6.85
CA GLU A 129 6.13 8.29 -8.22
C GLU A 129 6.39 6.78 -8.17
N LEU A 130 5.37 6.00 -8.51
CA LEU A 130 5.45 4.55 -8.52
C LEU A 130 6.00 4.07 -9.87
N HIS A 131 6.82 3.02 -9.82
CA HIS A 131 7.38 2.41 -11.02
C HIS A 131 6.37 1.47 -11.67
N TRP A 132 5.92 1.84 -12.86
CA TRP A 132 5.06 1.04 -13.72
C TRP A 132 5.86 0.44 -14.87
N GLN A 133 5.59 -0.82 -15.22
CA GLN A 133 6.23 -1.49 -16.35
C GLN A 133 5.25 -1.60 -17.51
N ALA A 134 5.70 -1.27 -18.73
CA ALA A 134 4.86 -1.27 -19.93
C ALA A 134 4.24 -2.64 -20.26
N GLU A 135 4.88 -3.74 -19.84
CA GLU A 135 4.31 -5.09 -20.00
C GLU A 135 2.98 -5.26 -19.24
N TRP A 136 2.74 -4.49 -18.18
CA TRP A 136 1.51 -4.56 -17.39
C TRP A 136 0.33 -3.83 -18.04
N ASP A 137 0.56 -3.00 -19.07
CA ASP A 137 -0.49 -2.26 -19.79
C ASP A 137 -1.54 -3.18 -20.44
N SER A 138 -1.18 -4.43 -20.69
CA SER A 138 -2.05 -5.40 -21.37
C SER A 138 -2.83 -6.32 -20.41
N LEU A 139 -2.57 -6.26 -19.11
CA LEU A 139 -3.18 -7.20 -18.14
C LEU A 139 -4.70 -7.11 -18.08
N TRP A 140 -5.28 -5.93 -18.32
CA TRP A 140 -6.73 -5.74 -18.33
C TRP A 140 -7.44 -6.54 -19.43
N GLN A 141 -6.73 -6.95 -20.49
CA GLN A 141 -7.32 -7.62 -21.65
C GLN A 141 -7.92 -8.99 -21.30
N HIS A 142 -7.47 -9.62 -20.21
CA HIS A 142 -8.00 -10.91 -19.76
C HIS A 142 -9.40 -10.82 -19.14
N TYR A 143 -9.94 -9.62 -18.92
CA TYR A 143 -11.23 -9.39 -18.28
C TYR A 143 -12.38 -9.12 -19.27
N ASP A 144 -12.15 -9.33 -20.58
CA ASP A 144 -13.16 -9.16 -21.65
C ASP A 144 -13.90 -7.80 -21.59
N LEU A 145 -13.19 -6.74 -21.19
CA LEU A 145 -13.75 -5.40 -21.13
C LEU A 145 -13.89 -4.83 -22.55
N ASP A 146 -15.11 -4.44 -22.93
CA ASP A 146 -15.38 -3.77 -24.20
C ASP A 146 -14.69 -2.39 -24.26
N PRO A 147 -13.73 -2.16 -25.16
CA PRO A 147 -13.01 -0.89 -25.27
C PRO A 147 -13.89 0.29 -25.71
N ASN A 148 -15.10 0.03 -26.23
CA ASN A 148 -16.07 1.06 -26.61
C ASN A 148 -17.03 1.42 -25.47
N CYS A 149 -16.96 0.72 -24.34
CA CYS A 149 -17.78 0.98 -23.16
C CYS A 149 -17.03 1.89 -22.17
N ARG A 150 -17.77 2.78 -21.51
CA ARG A 150 -17.26 3.61 -20.41
C ARG A 150 -17.36 2.82 -19.11
N TYR A 151 -16.30 2.83 -18.30
CA TYR A 151 -16.28 2.14 -17.01
C TYR A 151 -16.10 3.11 -15.85
N VAL A 152 -16.73 2.78 -14.72
CA VAL A 152 -16.48 3.43 -13.42
C VAL A 152 -16.00 2.38 -12.44
N GLY A 153 -14.71 2.42 -12.11
CA GLY A 153 -14.10 1.61 -11.07
C GLY A 153 -14.59 2.03 -9.69
N THR A 154 -15.11 1.07 -8.91
CA THR A 154 -15.72 1.35 -7.60
C THR A 154 -15.25 0.36 -6.55
N HIS A 155 -14.84 0.89 -5.40
CA HIS A 155 -14.54 0.11 -4.20
C HIS A 155 -15.61 0.41 -3.13
N VAL A 156 -16.54 -0.51 -2.94
CA VAL A 156 -17.79 -0.25 -2.17
C VAL A 156 -17.69 -0.53 -0.67
N GLN A 157 -16.60 -1.17 -0.22
CA GLN A 157 -16.41 -1.59 1.17
C GLN A 157 -14.96 -1.41 1.60
N THR A 158 -14.70 -1.11 2.87
CA THR A 158 -13.34 -1.11 3.39
C THR A 158 -12.95 -2.46 4.01
N GLU A 159 -11.73 -2.92 3.74
CA GLU A 159 -11.18 -4.18 4.28
C GLU A 159 -10.88 -4.16 5.79
N THR A 160 -11.21 -3.07 6.48
CA THR A 160 -10.73 -2.82 7.84
C THR A 160 -11.86 -2.72 8.83
N ASN A 161 -11.56 -2.86 10.12
CA ASN A 161 -12.50 -2.67 11.23
C ASN A 161 -13.10 -1.24 11.31
N TYR A 162 -12.79 -0.37 10.36
CA TYR A 162 -13.32 0.98 10.21
C TYR A 162 -14.56 1.06 9.28
N ALA A 163 -15.07 -0.08 8.81
CA ALA A 163 -16.22 -0.18 7.91
C ALA A 163 -17.42 0.66 8.34
N SER A 164 -17.74 0.70 9.64
CA SER A 164 -18.94 1.37 10.17
C SER A 164 -19.03 2.88 9.89
N TRP A 165 -17.92 3.56 9.63
CA TRP A 165 -17.91 5.00 9.35
C TRP A 165 -17.26 5.38 8.02
N ARG A 166 -16.55 4.45 7.37
CA ARG A 166 -15.93 4.68 6.04
C ARG A 166 -16.78 4.16 4.89
N ASP A 167 -17.62 3.15 5.13
CA ASP A 167 -18.42 2.55 4.07
C ASP A 167 -19.69 3.36 3.84
N TRP A 168 -19.99 3.63 2.57
CA TRP A 168 -21.26 4.23 2.20
C TRP A 168 -22.37 3.16 2.25
N PRO A 169 -23.58 3.46 2.75
CA PRO A 169 -24.61 2.44 2.92
C PRO A 169 -24.94 1.71 1.62
N GLU A 170 -25.10 0.39 1.68
CA GLU A 170 -25.40 -0.46 0.51
C GLU A 170 -26.60 0.05 -0.31
N ALA A 171 -27.67 0.48 0.35
CA ALA A 171 -28.85 1.02 -0.31
C ALA A 171 -28.54 2.24 -1.19
N ARG A 172 -27.54 3.04 -0.82
CA ARG A 172 -27.12 4.22 -1.58
C ARG A 172 -26.27 3.84 -2.79
N TRP A 173 -25.40 2.85 -2.66
CA TRP A 173 -24.71 2.27 -3.82
C TRP A 173 -25.70 1.69 -4.83
N LYS A 174 -26.72 0.95 -4.37
CA LYS A 174 -27.79 0.42 -5.23
C LYS A 174 -28.54 1.54 -5.96
N GLU A 175 -28.94 2.59 -5.23
CA GLU A 175 -29.59 3.77 -5.79
C GLU A 175 -28.72 4.43 -6.89
N LEU A 176 -27.42 4.56 -6.65
CA LEU A 176 -26.48 5.11 -7.64
C LEU A 176 -26.38 4.22 -8.89
N PHE A 177 -26.13 2.92 -8.72
CA PHE A 177 -25.93 2.00 -9.84
C PHE A 177 -27.19 1.85 -10.70
N GLN A 178 -28.39 1.85 -10.10
CA GLN A 178 -29.66 1.86 -10.81
C GLN A 178 -29.86 3.14 -11.64
N ARG A 179 -29.48 4.31 -11.13
CA ARG A 179 -29.53 5.56 -11.93
C ARG A 179 -28.59 5.51 -13.13
N LEU A 180 -27.42 4.92 -12.94
CA LEU A 180 -26.42 4.77 -13.98
C LEU A 180 -26.77 3.71 -15.02
N GLU A 181 -27.68 2.78 -14.72
CA GLU A 181 -28.18 1.76 -15.67
C GLU A 181 -28.85 2.38 -16.90
N SER A 182 -29.47 3.56 -16.74
CA SER A 182 -30.09 4.30 -17.85
C SER A 182 -29.07 4.74 -18.92
N GLN A 183 -27.77 4.74 -18.60
CA GLN A 183 -26.69 5.04 -19.54
C GLN A 183 -26.18 3.73 -20.17
N LYS A 184 -26.69 3.42 -21.36
CA LYS A 184 -26.44 2.15 -22.06
C LYS A 184 -24.97 1.85 -22.37
N ASP A 185 -24.11 2.86 -22.36
CA ASP A 185 -22.69 2.78 -22.66
C ASP A 185 -21.80 2.86 -21.40
N LEU A 186 -22.39 2.79 -20.19
CA LEU A 186 -21.68 2.90 -18.92
C LEU A 186 -21.82 1.61 -18.09
N LYS A 187 -20.71 1.06 -17.63
CA LYS A 187 -20.66 -0.07 -16.70
C LYS A 187 -19.89 0.28 -15.44
N ILE A 188 -20.23 -0.39 -14.34
CA ILE A 188 -19.57 -0.28 -13.04
C ILE A 188 -18.68 -1.49 -12.85
N LEU A 189 -17.41 -1.26 -12.54
CA LEU A 189 -16.48 -2.32 -12.14
C LEU A 189 -16.36 -2.34 -10.62
N LEU A 190 -16.63 -3.47 -9.98
CA LEU A 190 -16.44 -3.61 -8.54
C LEU A 190 -15.07 -4.20 -8.22
N PHE A 191 -14.30 -3.49 -7.40
CA PHE A 191 -12.98 -3.93 -6.91
C PHE A 191 -13.00 -4.17 -5.39
N GLY A 192 -12.04 -4.96 -4.89
CA GLY A 192 -11.90 -5.33 -3.48
C GLY A 192 -11.80 -6.85 -3.26
N PHE A 193 -11.83 -7.30 -2.00
CA PHE A 193 -11.56 -8.71 -1.62
C PHE A 193 -12.79 -9.49 -1.10
N GLY A 194 -14.01 -8.99 -1.32
CA GLY A 194 -15.23 -9.59 -0.78
C GLY A 194 -16.33 -9.75 -1.83
N GLU A 195 -17.22 -10.72 -1.62
CA GLU A 195 -18.35 -10.97 -2.53
C GLU A 195 -19.61 -10.22 -2.10
N LYS A 196 -19.64 -9.69 -0.87
CA LYS A 196 -20.77 -8.93 -0.32
C LYS A 196 -20.45 -7.44 -0.26
N PRO A 197 -21.45 -6.55 -0.28
CA PRO A 197 -22.82 -6.84 -0.71
C PRO A 197 -22.86 -7.24 -2.19
N HIS A 198 -23.91 -7.96 -2.59
CA HIS A 198 -24.13 -8.33 -3.99
C HIS A 198 -24.93 -7.23 -4.70
N PHE A 199 -24.50 -6.86 -5.90
CA PHE A 199 -25.18 -5.91 -6.77
C PHE A 199 -25.59 -6.65 -8.05
N ASP A 200 -26.83 -7.16 -8.05
CA ASP A 200 -27.40 -7.86 -9.19
C ASP A 200 -28.07 -6.84 -10.13
N LEU A 201 -27.24 -6.16 -10.93
CA LEU A 201 -27.66 -5.15 -11.90
C LEU A 201 -26.95 -5.38 -13.24
N PRO A 202 -27.63 -5.24 -14.39
CA PRO A 202 -27.06 -5.54 -15.71
C PRO A 202 -25.82 -4.70 -16.09
N ASN A 203 -25.69 -3.50 -15.51
CA ASN A 203 -24.57 -2.60 -15.74
C ASN A 203 -23.40 -2.82 -14.76
N VAL A 204 -23.42 -3.84 -13.91
CA VAL A 204 -22.37 -4.11 -12.92
C VAL A 204 -21.55 -5.34 -13.33
N VAL A 205 -20.24 -5.17 -13.34
CA VAL A 205 -19.25 -6.25 -13.52
C VAL A 205 -18.49 -6.42 -12.21
N ASP A 206 -18.63 -7.59 -11.60
CA ASP A 206 -18.01 -7.88 -10.30
C ASP A 206 -16.62 -8.52 -10.47
N LEU A 207 -15.59 -7.72 -10.24
CA LEU A 207 -14.18 -8.11 -10.32
C LEU A 207 -13.55 -8.33 -8.92
N ARG A 208 -14.34 -8.26 -7.85
CA ARG A 208 -13.83 -8.45 -6.48
C ARG A 208 -13.25 -9.84 -6.30
N GLY A 209 -12.06 -9.91 -5.69
CA GLY A 209 -11.29 -11.12 -5.48
C GLY A 209 -10.72 -11.75 -6.76
N LYS A 210 -10.95 -11.15 -7.93
CA LYS A 210 -10.52 -11.67 -9.23
C LYS A 210 -9.37 -10.88 -9.84
N THR A 211 -9.10 -9.68 -9.32
CA THR A 211 -8.05 -8.78 -9.82
C THR A 211 -6.89 -8.72 -8.83
N PRO A 212 -5.74 -9.37 -9.13
CA PRO A 212 -4.46 -9.05 -8.50
C PRO A 212 -4.12 -7.55 -8.62
N LEU A 213 -3.12 -7.08 -7.87
CA LEU A 213 -2.84 -5.65 -7.79
C LEU A 213 -2.49 -5.04 -9.16
N PHE A 214 -1.63 -5.68 -9.95
CA PHE A 214 -1.23 -5.15 -11.24
C PHE A 214 -2.37 -5.18 -12.26
N ASP A 215 -3.19 -6.23 -12.26
CA ASP A 215 -4.41 -6.30 -13.05
C ASP A 215 -5.36 -5.15 -12.70
N LEU A 216 -5.61 -4.92 -11.41
CA LEU A 216 -6.43 -3.81 -10.93
C LEU A 216 -5.88 -2.47 -11.45
N LEU A 217 -4.58 -2.25 -11.33
CA LEU A 217 -3.96 -1.00 -11.77
C LEU A 217 -3.96 -0.86 -13.30
N SER A 218 -3.87 -1.95 -14.05
CA SER A 218 -3.95 -1.91 -15.52
C SER A 218 -5.35 -1.56 -16.05
N ILE A 219 -6.39 -1.78 -15.23
CA ILE A 219 -7.77 -1.41 -15.54
C ILE A 219 -8.05 0.07 -15.22
N ILE A 220 -7.33 0.66 -14.25
CA ILE A 220 -7.49 2.04 -13.77
C ILE A 220 -6.73 3.02 -14.65
#